data_AF-X1IQZ9-F1
#
_entry.id   AF-X1IQZ9-F1
#
_cell.length_a   1.000
_cell.length_b   1.000
_cell.length_c   1.000
_cell.angle_alpha   90.00
_cell.angle_beta   90.00
_cell.angle_gamma   90.00
#
_symmetry.space_group_name_H-M   'P 1'
#
loop_
_entity.id
_entity.type
_entity.pdbx_description
1 polymer ?
#
loop_
_entity_poly.entity_id
_entity_poly.type
_entity_poly.pdbx_seq_one_letter_code
_entity_poly.pdbx_strand_id
1 'polypeptide(L)'
;EELEAWYRRASNLLGESETDFVCELKIDGLAVALTYVDGLLEVGATRGDGYRGEDITQNLRTIRSIPLSVSKEAPPRFEARGEVYLSKAGLKKLNEERAREGLSLFANPRNAAAGSVRQLDPRITAQRPLDIFIYGLGWAEGKAVPETHWEIIQYLKSLGFKVNPDIALCHTIDEVKDYYRNWVEKQEELPYDVDGVVVKINSIAFQDELGHVGREPRWAIAYKFPAVQGTTRLNDIGVNVGRTGSLNPYAILEPVQV
;
A
#
# COMPACT_ATOMS: atom_id res chain seq x y z
N GLU A 1 -2.45 7.91 20.81
CA GLU A 1 -1.33 7.36 21.60
C GLU A 1 -0.25 6.71 20.73
N GLU A 2 -0.59 5.80 19.83
CA GLU A 2 0.40 5.09 18.98
C GLU A 2 1.26 6.03 18.12
N LEU A 3 0.62 6.97 17.41
CA LEU A 3 1.30 7.99 16.59
C LEU A 3 2.30 8.82 17.40
N GLU A 4 1.90 9.27 18.59
CA GLU A 4 2.77 10.06 19.46
C GLU A 4 3.94 9.23 20.01
N ALA A 5 3.68 7.96 20.35
CA ALA A 5 4.73 7.05 20.79
C ALA A 5 5.76 6.78 19.68
N TRP A 6 5.31 6.63 18.43
CA TRP A 6 6.19 6.54 17.27
C TRP A 6 7.00 7.82 17.08
N TYR A 7 6.34 8.98 17.09
CA TYR A 7 7.00 10.29 16.92
C TYR A 7 8.07 10.52 17.99
N ARG A 8 7.77 10.26 19.27
CA ARG A 8 8.76 10.37 20.37
C ARG A 8 9.98 9.48 20.15
N ARG A 9 9.78 8.23 19.69
CA ARG A 9 10.91 7.33 19.40
C ARG A 9 11.77 7.84 18.25
N ALA A 10 11.15 8.33 17.17
CA ALA A 10 11.88 8.86 16.03
C ALA A 10 12.63 10.15 16.41
N SER A 11 11.96 11.10 17.07
CA SER A 11 12.53 12.37 17.52
C SER A 11 13.72 12.16 18.47
N ASN A 12 13.63 11.22 19.41
CA ASN A 12 14.75 10.89 20.31
C ASN A 12 15.98 10.36 19.57
N LEU A 13 15.78 9.59 18.51
CA LEU A 13 16.88 9.06 17.70
C LEU A 13 17.52 10.14 16.82
N LEU A 14 16.74 11.13 16.39
CA LEU A 14 17.18 12.27 15.57
C LEU A 14 17.65 13.49 16.39
N GLY A 15 17.79 13.34 17.71
CA GLY A 15 18.26 14.42 18.59
C GLY A 15 17.31 15.63 18.68
N GLU A 16 15.99 15.41 18.67
CA GLU A 16 14.95 16.45 18.73
C GLU A 16 14.96 17.45 17.55
N SER A 17 15.46 17.02 16.39
CA SER A 17 15.42 17.81 15.15
C SER A 17 14.00 18.08 14.67
N GLU A 18 13.75 19.29 14.15
CA GLU A 18 12.51 19.60 13.43
C GLU A 18 12.33 18.65 12.25
N THR A 19 11.14 18.08 12.10
CA THR A 19 10.88 17.02 11.13
C THR A 19 9.52 17.22 10.47
N ASP A 20 9.55 17.38 9.14
CA ASP A 20 8.35 17.34 8.31
C ASP A 20 7.89 15.89 8.07
N PHE A 21 6.61 15.74 7.76
CA PHE A 21 5.96 14.47 7.48
C PHE A 21 5.25 14.49 6.14
N VAL A 22 5.20 13.35 5.48
CA VAL A 22 4.30 13.11 4.36
C VAL A 22 3.25 12.10 4.78
N CYS A 23 1.98 12.50 4.65
CA CYS A 23 0.82 11.70 4.97
C CYS A 23 0.18 11.19 3.68
N GLU A 24 -0.03 9.88 3.61
CA GLU A 24 -0.63 9.20 2.47
C GLU A 24 -1.80 8.32 2.92
N LEU A 25 -2.79 8.14 2.05
CA LEU A 25 -3.83 7.14 2.28
C LEU A 25 -3.26 5.72 2.20
N LYS A 26 -3.59 4.87 3.18
CA LYS A 26 -3.15 3.49 3.22
C LYS A 26 -4.10 2.63 2.38
N ILE A 27 -3.79 2.52 1.10
CA ILE A 27 -4.60 1.78 0.11
C ILE A 27 -4.62 0.29 0.44
N ASP A 28 -5.80 -0.34 0.43
CA ASP A 28 -5.93 -1.78 0.66
C ASP A 28 -5.84 -2.55 -0.66
N GLY A 29 -4.62 -2.96 -1.03
CA GLY A 29 -4.35 -3.63 -2.28
C GLY A 29 -3.21 -4.65 -2.21
N LEU A 30 -2.42 -4.72 -3.28
CA LEU A 30 -1.21 -5.52 -3.36
C LEU A 30 -0.02 -4.64 -3.72
N ALA A 31 0.94 -4.59 -2.80
CA ALA A 31 2.24 -3.96 -3.02
C ALA A 31 3.01 -4.63 -4.17
N VAL A 32 3.50 -3.80 -5.08
CA VAL A 32 4.32 -4.18 -6.24
C VAL A 32 5.55 -3.28 -6.37
N ALA A 33 6.60 -3.84 -6.97
CA ALA A 33 7.81 -3.14 -7.36
C ALA A 33 7.94 -3.16 -8.89
N LEU A 34 8.18 -2.01 -9.50
CA LEU A 34 8.32 -1.80 -10.93
C LEU A 34 9.75 -1.35 -11.23
N THR A 35 10.54 -2.20 -11.85
CA THR A 35 11.90 -1.88 -12.30
C THR A 35 11.87 -1.35 -13.72
N TYR A 36 12.42 -0.16 -13.90
CA TYR A 36 12.63 0.46 -15.21
C TYR A 36 14.11 0.41 -15.58
N VAL A 37 14.40 0.16 -16.86
CA VAL A 37 15.74 0.17 -17.45
C VAL A 37 15.67 1.04 -18.71
N ASP A 38 16.52 2.05 -18.80
CA ASP A 38 16.57 3.02 -19.90
C ASP A 38 15.20 3.62 -20.26
N GLY A 39 14.42 3.89 -19.21
CA GLY A 39 13.07 4.44 -19.31
C GLY A 39 11.98 3.45 -19.70
N LEU A 40 12.26 2.15 -19.84
CA LEU A 40 11.27 1.11 -20.17
C LEU A 40 10.97 0.24 -18.96
N LEU A 41 9.70 -0.13 -18.75
CA LEU A 41 9.34 -1.11 -17.73
C LEU A 41 9.96 -2.46 -18.13
N GLU A 42 10.88 -2.97 -17.30
CA GLU A 42 11.59 -4.23 -17.53
C GLU A 42 10.95 -5.36 -16.71
N VAL A 43 10.84 -5.17 -15.39
CA VAL A 43 10.32 -6.17 -14.44
C VAL A 43 9.26 -5.54 -13.54
N GLY A 44 8.18 -6.27 -13.29
CA GLY A 44 7.21 -5.96 -12.25
C GLY A 44 6.99 -7.16 -11.33
N ALA A 45 7.19 -6.97 -10.02
CA ALA A 45 7.15 -8.06 -9.05
C ALA A 45 6.21 -7.76 -7.87
N THR A 46 5.61 -8.79 -7.29
CA THR A 46 4.89 -8.68 -6.02
C THR A 46 5.87 -8.45 -4.87
N ARG A 47 5.40 -7.92 -3.72
CA ARG A 47 6.25 -7.78 -2.53
C ARG A 47 6.79 -9.11 -1.98
N GLY A 48 6.01 -10.18 -2.10
CA GLY A 48 6.31 -11.49 -1.50
C GLY A 48 6.69 -11.38 -0.01
N ASP A 49 7.86 -11.90 0.36
CA ASP A 49 8.39 -11.86 1.73
C ASP A 49 9.20 -10.59 2.07
N GLY A 50 9.25 -9.62 1.15
CA GLY A 50 10.05 -8.41 1.23
C GLY A 50 11.46 -8.54 0.62
N TYR A 51 11.89 -9.75 0.28
CA TYR A 51 13.15 -10.03 -0.41
C TYR A 51 12.95 -10.72 -1.76
N ARG A 52 12.00 -11.65 -1.84
CA ARG A 52 11.63 -12.37 -3.07
C ARG A 52 10.15 -12.22 -3.34
N GLY A 53 9.86 -11.69 -4.53
CA GLY A 53 8.53 -11.54 -5.10
C GLY A 53 8.28 -12.50 -6.26
N GLU A 54 7.02 -12.57 -6.69
CA GLU A 54 6.63 -13.23 -7.93
C GLU A 54 6.75 -12.26 -9.09
N ASP A 55 7.33 -12.70 -10.21
CA ASP A 55 7.31 -11.93 -11.46
C ASP A 55 5.89 -11.96 -12.05
N ILE A 56 5.28 -10.78 -12.10
CA ILE A 56 3.95 -10.53 -12.66
C ILE A 56 4.01 -9.43 -13.72
N THR A 57 5.16 -9.29 -14.40
CA THR A 57 5.42 -8.21 -15.37
C THR A 57 4.36 -8.13 -16.44
N GLN A 58 3.99 -9.28 -17.05
CA GLN A 58 2.99 -9.31 -18.12
C GLN A 58 1.61 -8.85 -17.64
N ASN A 59 1.25 -9.14 -16.39
CA ASN A 59 -0.02 -8.75 -15.81
C ASN A 59 -0.03 -7.26 -15.50
N LEU A 60 1.07 -6.73 -14.95
CA LEU A 60 1.22 -5.30 -14.66
C LEU A 60 1.21 -4.45 -15.94
N ARG A 61 1.76 -4.94 -17.06
CA ARG A 61 1.66 -4.28 -18.37
C ARG A 61 0.20 -4.06 -18.84
N THR A 62 -0.76 -4.78 -18.28
CA THR A 62 -2.19 -4.61 -18.63
C THR A 62 -2.88 -3.49 -17.85
N ILE A 63 -2.27 -2.99 -16.77
CA ILE A 63 -2.81 -1.92 -15.94
C ILE A 63 -2.48 -0.58 -16.60
N ARG A 64 -3.51 0.11 -17.11
CA ARG A 64 -3.36 1.32 -17.95
C ARG A 64 -2.65 2.48 -17.26
N SER A 65 -2.73 2.58 -15.94
CA SER A 65 -2.08 3.63 -15.14
C SER A 65 -0.60 3.37 -14.87
N ILE A 66 -0.06 2.20 -15.24
CA ILE A 66 1.37 1.92 -15.22
C ILE A 66 1.97 2.40 -16.55
N PRO A 67 2.87 3.40 -16.56
CA PRO A 67 3.55 3.82 -17.77
C PRO A 67 4.48 2.71 -18.27
N LEU A 68 4.33 2.25 -19.52
CA LEU A 68 5.27 1.26 -20.08
C LEU A 68 6.63 1.87 -20.43
N SER A 69 6.66 3.19 -20.57
CA SER A 69 7.86 3.99 -20.80
C SER A 69 7.76 5.33 -20.07
N VAL A 70 8.87 5.81 -19.53
CA VAL A 70 9.01 7.12 -18.87
C VAL A 70 10.07 7.97 -19.60
N SER A 71 10.25 9.23 -19.18
CA SER A 71 11.26 10.12 -19.75
C SER A 71 12.66 9.51 -19.70
N LYS A 72 13.47 9.77 -20.73
CA LYS A 72 14.90 9.39 -20.76
C LYS A 72 15.76 10.20 -19.78
N GLU A 73 15.19 11.24 -19.18
CA GLU A 73 15.81 11.99 -18.08
C GLU A 73 15.71 11.23 -16.74
N ALA A 74 14.88 10.18 -16.67
CA ALA A 74 14.86 9.30 -15.51
C ALA A 74 16.20 8.58 -15.34
N PRO A 75 16.53 8.13 -14.10
CA PRO A 75 17.68 7.28 -13.86
C PRO A 75 17.76 6.13 -14.87
N PRO A 76 18.98 5.75 -15.33
CA PRO A 76 19.15 4.63 -16.25
C PRO A 76 18.49 3.35 -15.74
N ARG A 77 18.47 3.20 -14.42
CA ARG A 77 17.79 2.09 -13.78
C ARG A 77 17.20 2.50 -12.44
N PHE A 78 15.94 2.20 -12.19
CA PHE A 78 15.31 2.50 -10.91
C PHE A 78 14.11 1.61 -10.63
N GLU A 79 13.70 1.58 -9.36
CA GLU A 79 12.52 0.88 -8.88
C GLU A 79 11.45 1.88 -8.40
N ALA A 80 10.25 1.83 -8.97
CA ALA A 80 9.07 2.51 -8.43
C ALA A 80 8.21 1.51 -7.63
N ARG A 81 7.75 1.92 -6.44
CA ARG A 81 6.91 1.09 -5.56
C ARG A 81 5.50 1.63 -5.51
N GLY A 82 4.52 0.74 -5.60
CA GLY A 82 3.12 1.11 -5.61
C GLY A 82 2.20 0.02 -5.10
N GLU A 83 0.93 0.39 -4.94
CA GLU A 83 -0.13 -0.50 -4.51
C GLU A 83 -1.11 -0.69 -5.67
N VAL A 84 -1.20 -1.92 -6.19
CA VAL A 84 -2.26 -2.29 -7.14
C VAL A 84 -3.54 -2.50 -6.37
N TYR A 85 -4.61 -1.82 -6.76
CA TYR A 85 -5.88 -1.86 -6.07
C TYR A 85 -7.05 -2.06 -7.06
N LEU A 86 -8.22 -2.37 -6.49
CA LEU A 86 -9.48 -2.46 -7.21
C LEU A 86 -10.43 -1.43 -6.62
N SER A 87 -11.08 -0.63 -7.46
CA SER A 87 -12.09 0.32 -6.99
C SER A 87 -13.32 -0.40 -6.43
N LYS A 88 -14.07 0.26 -5.54
CA LYS A 88 -15.35 -0.25 -5.00
C LYS A 88 -16.31 -0.62 -6.15
N ALA A 89 -16.40 0.24 -7.17
CA ALA A 89 -17.20 -0.01 -8.38
C ALA A 89 -16.65 -1.18 -9.21
N GLY A 90 -15.33 -1.30 -9.33
CA GLY A 90 -14.67 -2.40 -10.03
C GLY A 90 -14.92 -3.76 -9.36
N LEU A 91 -14.85 -3.82 -8.03
CA LEU A 91 -15.19 -5.01 -7.25
C LEU A 91 -16.64 -5.42 -7.46
N LYS A 92 -17.58 -4.45 -7.38
CA LYS A 92 -19.00 -4.71 -7.60
C LYS A 92 -19.25 -5.36 -8.96
N LYS A 93 -18.72 -4.76 -10.03
CA LYS A 93 -18.83 -5.29 -11.40
C LYS A 93 -18.25 -6.70 -11.51
N LEU A 94 -17.07 -6.91 -10.93
CA LEU A 94 -16.40 -8.20 -10.94
C LEU A 94 -17.21 -9.29 -10.21
N ASN A 95 -17.81 -8.96 -9.08
CA ASN A 95 -18.67 -9.89 -8.34
C ASN A 95 -19.98 -10.17 -9.07
N GLU A 96 -20.57 -9.20 -9.77
CA GLU A 96 -21.75 -9.41 -10.61
C GLU A 96 -21.46 -10.37 -11.79
N GLU A 97 -20.28 -10.29 -12.40
CA GLU A 97 -19.83 -11.23 -13.44
C GLU A 97 -19.64 -12.64 -12.88
N ARG A 98 -18.95 -12.75 -11.74
CA ARG A 98 -18.71 -14.04 -11.07
C ARG A 98 -20.00 -14.71 -10.60
N ALA A 99 -20.95 -13.94 -10.09
CA ALA A 99 -22.27 -14.45 -9.70
C ALA A 99 -23.01 -15.07 -10.90
N ARG A 100 -22.95 -14.40 -12.07
CA ARG A 100 -23.55 -14.92 -13.32
C ARG A 100 -22.90 -16.22 -13.79
N GLU A 101 -21.62 -16.40 -13.51
CA GLU A 101 -20.85 -17.62 -13.83
C GLU A 101 -20.96 -18.70 -12.75
N GLY A 102 -21.70 -18.46 -11.65
CA GLY A 102 -21.80 -19.41 -10.53
C GLY A 102 -20.51 -19.55 -9.71
N LEU A 103 -19.59 -18.59 -9.82
CA LEU A 103 -18.31 -18.56 -9.11
C LEU A 103 -18.44 -17.86 -7.75
N SER A 104 -17.60 -18.26 -6.79
CA SER A 104 -17.52 -17.60 -5.48
C SER A 104 -17.13 -16.13 -5.61
N LEU A 105 -17.82 -15.26 -4.88
CA LEU A 105 -17.55 -13.82 -4.86
C LEU A 105 -16.23 -13.52 -4.13
N PHE A 106 -15.60 -12.40 -4.49
CA PHE A 106 -14.50 -11.87 -3.71
C PHE A 106 -15.04 -11.17 -2.45
N ALA A 107 -14.39 -11.42 -1.31
CA ALA A 107 -14.78 -10.88 -0.03
C ALA A 107 -14.45 -9.38 0.14
N ASN A 108 -13.32 -8.92 -0.38
CA ASN A 108 -12.86 -7.53 -0.28
C ASN A 108 -12.00 -7.13 -1.49
N PRO A 109 -11.78 -5.82 -1.74
CA PRO A 109 -10.99 -5.34 -2.86
C PRO A 109 -9.55 -5.85 -2.85
N ARG A 110 -8.92 -5.98 -1.68
CA ARG A 110 -7.55 -6.50 -1.55
C ARG A 110 -7.40 -7.90 -2.15
N ASN A 111 -8.27 -8.83 -1.75
CA ASN A 111 -8.26 -10.21 -2.24
C ASN A 111 -8.60 -10.26 -3.74
N ALA A 112 -9.54 -9.41 -4.18
CA ALA A 112 -9.89 -9.30 -5.59
C ALA A 112 -8.71 -8.77 -6.43
N ALA A 113 -8.02 -7.74 -5.97
CA ALA A 113 -6.85 -7.16 -6.63
C ALA A 113 -5.71 -8.17 -6.70
N ALA A 114 -5.37 -8.79 -5.56
CA ALA A 114 -4.32 -9.80 -5.48
C ALA A 114 -4.58 -11.01 -6.38
N GLY A 115 -5.82 -11.53 -6.39
CA GLY A 115 -6.20 -12.62 -7.28
C GLY A 115 -6.22 -12.21 -8.75
N SER A 116 -6.62 -10.98 -9.05
CA SER A 116 -6.73 -10.46 -10.42
C SER A 116 -5.37 -10.21 -11.07
N VAL A 117 -4.39 -9.70 -10.30
CA VAL A 117 -3.07 -9.36 -10.84
C VAL A 117 -2.11 -10.56 -10.92
N ARG A 118 -2.45 -11.70 -10.29
CA ARG A 118 -1.62 -12.92 -10.25
C ARG A 118 -2.16 -14.04 -11.16
N GLN A 119 -2.93 -13.70 -12.20
CA GLN A 119 -3.44 -14.68 -13.17
C GLN A 119 -2.31 -15.24 -14.02
N LEU A 120 -2.38 -16.53 -14.36
CA LEU A 120 -1.42 -17.15 -15.28
C LEU A 120 -1.53 -16.57 -16.70
N ASP A 121 -2.74 -16.25 -17.13
CA ASP A 121 -3.00 -15.60 -18.41
C ASP A 121 -3.22 -14.09 -18.19
N PRO A 122 -2.31 -13.22 -18.66
CA PRO A 122 -2.43 -11.77 -18.49
C PRO A 122 -3.67 -11.20 -19.18
N ARG A 123 -4.25 -11.89 -20.16
CA ARG A 123 -5.51 -11.46 -20.80
C ARG A 123 -6.67 -11.46 -19.82
N ILE A 124 -6.63 -12.31 -18.79
CA ILE A 124 -7.62 -12.31 -17.70
C ILE A 124 -7.41 -11.05 -16.86
N THR A 125 -6.17 -10.71 -16.48
CA THR A 125 -5.86 -9.47 -15.75
C THR A 125 -6.31 -8.23 -16.53
N ALA A 126 -6.10 -8.20 -17.85
CA ALA A 126 -6.50 -7.08 -18.71
C ALA A 126 -8.01 -6.79 -18.72
N GLN A 127 -8.84 -7.78 -18.37
CA GLN A 127 -10.30 -7.62 -18.24
C GLN A 127 -10.71 -7.07 -16.87
N ARG A 128 -9.82 -7.11 -15.88
CA ARG A 128 -10.09 -6.64 -14.52
C ARG A 128 -9.82 -5.13 -14.45
N PRO A 129 -10.70 -4.34 -13.81
CA PRO A 129 -10.53 -2.88 -13.73
C PRO A 129 -9.53 -2.49 -12.63
N LEU A 130 -8.31 -3.03 -12.71
CA LEU A 130 -7.21 -2.75 -11.79
C LEU A 130 -6.63 -1.36 -12.05
N ASP A 131 -6.12 -0.76 -10.99
CA ASP A 131 -5.44 0.53 -11.02
C ASP A 131 -4.27 0.51 -10.01
N ILE A 132 -3.42 1.52 -10.04
CA ILE A 132 -2.25 1.61 -9.16
C ILE A 132 -2.07 3.02 -8.62
N PHE A 133 -1.56 3.13 -7.40
CA PHE A 133 -0.92 4.34 -6.92
C PHE A 133 0.54 4.07 -6.57
N ILE A 134 1.44 4.93 -7.06
CA ILE A 134 2.85 4.92 -6.70
C ILE A 134 3.04 5.73 -5.41
N TYR A 135 3.74 5.13 -4.46
CA TYR A 135 3.93 5.67 -3.10
C TYR A 135 5.40 5.79 -2.70
N GLY A 136 6.34 5.45 -3.58
CA GLY A 136 7.75 5.57 -3.25
C GLY A 136 8.70 5.17 -4.37
N LEU A 137 9.93 5.62 -4.21
CA LEU A 137 11.09 5.17 -4.97
C LEU A 137 11.83 4.11 -4.14
N GLY A 138 12.19 3.01 -4.78
CA GLY A 138 13.11 2.01 -4.21
C GLY A 138 14.55 2.45 -4.42
N TRP A 139 15.35 1.60 -5.05
CA TRP A 139 16.70 1.97 -5.48
C TRP A 139 16.67 2.73 -6.82
N ALA A 140 17.65 3.59 -7.05
CA ALA A 140 17.89 4.26 -8.33
C ALA A 140 19.40 4.32 -8.59
N GLU A 141 19.81 4.02 -9.82
CA GLU A 141 21.19 4.16 -10.26
C GLU A 141 21.49 5.61 -10.65
N GLY A 142 22.61 6.14 -10.16
CA GLY A 142 22.96 7.56 -10.33
C GLY A 142 22.66 8.39 -9.08
N LYS A 143 22.97 9.69 -9.14
CA LYS A 143 23.15 10.53 -7.93
C LYS A 143 22.05 11.54 -7.63
N ALA A 144 20.98 11.65 -8.42
CA ALA A 144 19.97 12.68 -8.21
C ALA A 144 18.60 12.07 -7.89
N VAL A 145 18.46 11.52 -6.68
CA VAL A 145 17.15 11.33 -6.04
C VAL A 145 16.88 12.60 -5.22
N PRO A 146 15.67 13.16 -5.25
CA PRO A 146 15.34 14.31 -4.39
C PRO A 146 15.61 14.04 -2.91
N GLU A 147 15.89 15.09 -2.15
CA GLU A 147 16.30 15.00 -0.74
C GLU A 147 15.13 14.69 0.20
N THR A 148 13.89 14.88 -0.28
CA THR A 148 12.68 14.62 0.48
C THR A 148 11.74 13.64 -0.23
N HIS A 149 11.00 12.88 0.58
CA HIS A 149 9.96 11.97 0.09
C HIS A 149 8.87 12.70 -0.67
N TRP A 150 8.49 13.91 -0.23
CA TRP A 150 7.53 14.75 -0.95
C TRP A 150 8.01 15.04 -2.38
N GLU A 151 9.26 15.48 -2.54
CA GLU A 151 9.83 15.75 -3.86
C GLU A 151 9.99 14.48 -4.70
N ILE A 152 10.30 13.32 -4.08
CA ILE A 152 10.30 12.02 -4.76
C ILE A 152 8.92 11.73 -5.37
N ILE A 153 7.83 11.93 -4.62
CA ILE A 153 6.49 11.70 -5.14
C ILE A 153 6.15 12.67 -6.26
N GLN A 154 6.50 13.95 -6.14
CA GLN A 154 6.29 14.94 -7.21
C GLN A 154 7.11 14.61 -8.47
N TYR A 155 8.34 14.11 -8.28
CA TYR A 155 9.21 13.66 -9.36
C TYR A 155 8.63 12.43 -10.07
N LEU A 156 8.18 11.41 -9.33
CA LEU A 156 7.52 10.25 -9.94
C LEU A 156 6.25 10.68 -10.70
N LYS A 157 5.48 11.61 -10.15
CA LYS A 157 4.33 12.20 -10.84
C LYS A 157 4.73 12.88 -12.16
N SER A 158 5.83 13.62 -12.19
CA SER A 158 6.31 14.29 -13.42
C SER A 158 6.79 13.30 -14.49
N LEU A 159 7.23 12.10 -14.09
CA LEU A 159 7.55 11.00 -15.00
C LEU A 159 6.31 10.27 -15.56
N GLY A 160 5.10 10.65 -15.14
CA GLY A 160 3.84 10.08 -15.62
C GLY A 160 3.27 8.97 -14.72
N PHE A 161 3.86 8.72 -13.54
CA PHE A 161 3.28 7.80 -12.58
C PHE A 161 2.02 8.36 -11.93
N LYS A 162 1.01 7.50 -11.76
CA LYS A 162 -0.19 7.85 -11.01
C LYS A 162 0.12 7.86 -9.51
N VAL A 163 0.07 9.03 -8.89
CA VAL A 163 0.21 9.22 -7.44
C VAL A 163 -1.14 9.56 -6.81
N ASN A 164 -1.32 9.25 -5.54
CA ASN A 164 -2.57 9.55 -4.85
C ASN A 164 -2.74 11.08 -4.73
N PRO A 165 -3.88 11.66 -5.16
CA PRO A 165 -4.09 13.11 -5.15
C PRO A 165 -4.25 13.69 -3.74
N ASP A 166 -4.57 12.84 -2.77
CA ASP A 166 -4.88 13.20 -1.39
C ASP A 166 -3.63 13.21 -0.48
N ILE A 167 -2.43 13.05 -1.06
CA ILE A 167 -1.16 13.15 -0.32
C ILE A 167 -0.96 14.56 0.26
N ALA A 168 -0.47 14.65 1.50
CA ALA A 168 -0.22 15.91 2.18
C ALA A 168 1.19 15.99 2.77
N LEU A 169 1.81 17.16 2.66
CA LEU A 169 2.99 17.55 3.44
C LEU A 169 2.49 18.20 4.73
N CYS A 170 2.98 17.73 5.88
CA CYS A 170 2.64 18.21 7.21
C CYS A 170 3.91 18.62 7.95
N HIS A 171 3.95 19.83 8.50
CA HIS A 171 5.11 20.38 9.20
C HIS A 171 5.12 20.07 10.69
N THR A 172 3.99 19.59 11.22
CA THR A 172 3.85 19.27 12.64
C THR A 172 3.08 17.97 12.84
N ILE A 173 3.27 17.35 14.02
CA ILE A 173 2.50 16.16 14.39
C ILE A 173 1.01 16.46 14.54
N ASP A 174 0.62 17.70 14.83
CA ASP A 174 -0.78 18.09 14.95
C ASP A 174 -1.44 18.22 13.57
N GLU A 175 -0.72 18.70 12.56
CA GLU A 175 -1.19 18.64 11.16
C GLU A 175 -1.38 17.18 10.68
N VAL A 176 -0.51 16.24 11.11
CA VAL A 176 -0.71 14.80 10.85
C VAL A 176 -2.00 14.29 11.50
N LYS A 177 -2.30 14.73 12.74
CA LYS A 177 -3.55 14.36 13.42
C LYS A 177 -4.78 14.95 12.73
N ASP A 178 -4.69 16.18 12.22
CA ASP A 178 -5.75 16.81 11.43
C ASP A 178 -6.01 16.06 10.13
N TYR A 179 -4.95 15.71 9.39
CA TYR A 179 -5.03 14.89 8.19
C TYR A 179 -5.73 13.56 8.47
N TYR A 180 -5.33 12.87 9.54
CA TYR A 180 -5.95 11.61 9.96
C TYR A 180 -7.45 11.77 10.27
N ARG A 181 -7.82 12.76 11.09
CA ARG A 181 -9.23 13.02 11.45
C ARG A 181 -10.09 13.28 10.22
N ASN A 182 -9.61 14.11 9.31
CA ASN A 182 -10.30 14.42 8.06
C ASN A 182 -10.58 13.16 7.23
N TRP A 183 -9.64 12.22 7.15
CA TRP A 183 -9.82 11.00 6.38
C TRP A 183 -10.60 9.90 7.10
N VAL A 184 -10.60 9.86 8.43
CA VAL A 184 -11.55 9.00 9.19
C VAL A 184 -12.99 9.32 8.80
N GLU A 185 -13.33 10.60 8.64
CA GLU A 185 -14.68 11.05 8.29
C GLU A 185 -15.00 10.83 6.79
N LYS A 186 -14.03 11.02 5.90
CA LYS A 186 -14.24 11.01 4.44
C LYS A 186 -13.94 9.69 3.74
N GLN A 187 -13.39 8.69 4.44
CA GLN A 187 -12.97 7.42 3.83
C GLN A 187 -14.08 6.73 2.99
N GLU A 188 -15.35 6.88 3.38
CA GLU A 188 -16.46 6.26 2.66
C GLU A 188 -16.73 6.89 1.28
N GLU A 189 -16.35 8.15 1.11
CA GLU A 189 -16.48 8.89 -0.16
C GLU A 189 -15.45 8.44 -1.20
N LEU A 190 -14.38 7.77 -0.77
CA LEU A 190 -13.33 7.30 -1.67
C LEU A 190 -13.85 6.18 -2.60
N PRO A 191 -13.47 6.20 -3.88
CA PRO A 191 -13.86 5.16 -4.83
C PRO A 191 -13.06 3.86 -4.65
N TYR A 192 -12.22 3.77 -3.63
CA TYR A 192 -11.35 2.63 -3.29
C TYR A 192 -11.27 2.48 -1.77
N ASP A 193 -10.88 1.30 -1.32
CA ASP A 193 -10.77 1.02 0.12
C ASP A 193 -9.40 1.45 0.66
N VAL A 194 -9.44 2.00 1.87
CA VAL A 194 -8.29 2.41 2.66
C VAL A 194 -8.49 1.87 4.08
N ASP A 195 -7.42 1.45 4.74
CA ASP A 195 -7.49 0.94 6.12
C ASP A 195 -6.77 1.85 7.12
N GLY A 196 -6.40 3.07 6.70
CA GLY A 196 -5.75 4.07 7.52
C GLY A 196 -4.97 5.09 6.72
N VAL A 197 -3.98 5.68 7.39
CA VAL A 197 -2.98 6.57 6.78
C VAL A 197 -1.58 6.02 7.01
N VAL A 198 -0.67 6.30 6.09
CA VAL A 198 0.77 6.07 6.30
C VAL A 198 1.41 7.43 6.52
N VAL A 199 2.08 7.57 7.66
CA VAL A 199 2.86 8.76 8.00
C VAL A 199 4.32 8.42 7.81
N LYS A 200 5.03 9.22 7.01
CA LYS A 200 6.46 9.04 6.72
C LYS A 200 7.21 10.31 7.12
N ILE A 201 8.39 10.17 7.69
CA ILE A 201 9.32 11.31 7.85
C ILE A 201 9.75 11.77 6.46
N ASN A 202 9.68 13.06 6.19
CA ASN A 202 9.88 13.62 4.86
C ASN A 202 11.34 13.57 4.41
N SER A 203 12.29 13.89 5.28
CA SER A 203 13.74 13.91 4.95
C SER A 203 14.29 12.50 4.69
N ILE A 204 14.88 12.28 3.52
CA ILE A 204 15.50 10.98 3.17
C ILE A 204 16.73 10.69 4.02
N ALA A 205 17.53 11.72 4.35
CA ALA A 205 18.65 11.57 5.27
C ALA A 205 18.22 11.07 6.65
N PHE A 206 17.08 11.56 7.16
CA PHE A 206 16.51 11.06 8.41
C PHE A 206 15.92 9.65 8.28
N GLN A 207 15.35 9.30 7.13
CA GLN A 207 14.93 7.92 6.87
C GLN A 207 16.12 6.94 6.93
N ASP A 208 17.24 7.31 6.31
CA ASP A 208 18.47 6.52 6.31
C ASP A 208 19.07 6.38 7.72
N GLU A 209 19.14 7.47 8.48
CA GLU A 209 19.64 7.46 9.86
C GLU A 209 18.79 6.59 10.79
N LEU A 210 17.45 6.67 10.66
CA LEU A 210 16.52 5.89 11.45
C LEU A 210 16.54 4.40 11.08
N GLY A 211 16.71 4.08 9.80
CA GLY A 211 16.78 2.72 9.31
C GLY A 211 15.54 1.86 9.63
N HIS A 212 15.75 0.58 9.92
CA HIS A 212 14.69 -0.44 10.07
C HIS A 212 14.82 -1.24 11.37
N VAL A 213 13.70 -1.77 11.88
CA VAL A 213 13.65 -2.84 12.89
C VAL A 213 13.02 -4.07 12.27
N GLY A 214 13.81 -5.13 12.09
CA GLY A 214 13.35 -6.31 11.38
C GLY A 214 12.97 -5.95 9.93
N ARG A 215 11.67 -5.99 9.62
CA ARG A 215 11.12 -5.65 8.30
C ARG A 215 10.41 -4.29 8.25
N GLU A 216 10.32 -3.59 9.37
CA GLU A 216 9.56 -2.35 9.49
C GLU A 216 10.48 -1.13 9.53
N PRO A 217 10.23 -0.09 8.71
CA PRO A 217 10.99 1.16 8.79
C PRO A 217 10.70 1.88 10.11
N ARG A 218 11.72 2.47 10.73
CA ARG A 218 11.51 3.34 11.92
C ARG A 218 10.94 4.70 11.54
N TRP A 219 11.15 5.12 10.30
CA TRP A 219 10.79 6.42 9.76
C TRP A 219 9.36 6.51 9.20
N ALA A 220 8.58 5.43 9.27
CA ALA A 220 7.18 5.45 8.88
C ALA A 220 6.29 4.64 9.83
N ILE A 221 5.02 5.00 9.90
CA ILE A 221 3.99 4.28 10.65
C ILE A 221 2.70 4.18 9.83
N ALA A 222 2.09 2.99 9.85
CA ALA A 222 0.73 2.78 9.37
C ALA A 222 -0.25 3.06 10.52
N TYR A 223 -0.87 4.24 10.51
CA TYR A 223 -1.85 4.62 11.51
C TYR A 223 -3.25 4.25 11.02
N LYS A 224 -3.72 3.07 11.48
CA LYS A 224 -4.97 2.46 11.01
C LYS A 224 -6.19 3.20 11.52
N PHE A 225 -7.25 3.21 10.70
CA PHE A 225 -8.55 3.66 11.15
C PHE A 225 -9.12 2.69 12.20
N PRO A 226 -10.06 3.15 13.05
CA PRO A 226 -10.77 2.27 13.96
C PRO A 226 -11.43 1.14 13.15
N ALA A 227 -11.17 -0.11 13.53
CA ALA A 227 -11.83 -1.23 12.87
C ALA A 227 -13.35 -1.11 13.02
N VAL A 228 -14.09 -1.46 11.97
CA VAL A 228 -15.53 -1.68 12.08
C VAL A 228 -15.75 -2.76 13.12
N GLN A 229 -16.65 -2.52 14.06
CA GLN A 229 -16.97 -3.45 15.14
C GLN A 229 -18.41 -3.94 14.98
N GLY A 230 -18.59 -5.25 15.09
CA GLY A 230 -19.89 -5.91 15.08
C GLY A 230 -20.08 -6.74 16.35
N THR A 231 -21.29 -6.71 16.90
CA THR A 231 -21.68 -7.59 18.02
C THR A 231 -22.30 -8.85 17.47
N THR A 232 -21.81 -10.03 17.88
CA THR A 232 -22.39 -11.32 17.51
C THR A 232 -22.37 -12.32 18.66
N ARG A 233 -23.07 -13.45 18.51
CA ARG A 233 -23.13 -14.51 19.51
C ARG A 233 -21.90 -15.41 19.39
N LEU A 234 -21.24 -15.68 20.53
CA LEU A 234 -20.27 -16.77 20.65
C LEU A 234 -21.06 -18.09 20.73
N ASN A 235 -20.99 -18.90 19.68
CA ASN A 235 -21.72 -20.17 19.62
C ASN A 235 -20.96 -21.28 20.34
N ASP A 236 -19.64 -21.35 20.14
CA ASP A 236 -18.78 -22.35 20.78
C ASP A 236 -17.30 -21.89 20.75
N ILE A 237 -16.42 -22.60 21.46
CA ILE A 237 -14.96 -22.43 21.41
C ILE A 237 -14.31 -23.73 20.94
N GLY A 238 -13.75 -23.71 19.74
CA GLY A 238 -12.92 -24.80 19.21
C GLY A 238 -11.46 -24.69 19.66
N VAL A 239 -10.69 -25.77 19.54
CA VAL A 239 -9.26 -25.78 19.86
C VAL A 239 -8.47 -26.42 18.71
N ASN A 240 -7.52 -25.67 18.16
CA ASN A 240 -6.54 -26.18 17.19
C ASN A 240 -5.25 -26.59 17.90
N VAL A 241 -4.72 -27.77 17.55
CA VAL A 241 -3.41 -28.23 18.01
C VAL A 241 -2.36 -27.77 16.99
N GLY A 242 -1.47 -26.86 17.39
CA GLY A 242 -0.37 -26.38 16.58
C GLY A 242 0.71 -27.44 16.34
N ARG A 243 1.58 -27.22 15.36
CA ARG A 243 2.70 -28.15 15.02
C ARG A 243 3.62 -28.48 16.20
N THR A 244 3.71 -27.60 17.20
CA THR A 244 4.52 -27.77 18.40
C THR A 244 3.72 -28.30 19.60
N GLY A 245 2.46 -28.71 19.40
CA GLY A 245 1.56 -29.17 20.47
C GLY A 245 0.82 -28.05 21.22
N SER A 246 1.00 -26.78 20.84
CA SER A 246 0.29 -25.64 21.43
C SER A 246 -1.22 -25.75 21.17
N LEU A 247 -2.05 -25.59 22.20
CA LEU A 247 -3.51 -25.54 22.08
C LEU A 247 -3.97 -24.10 21.85
N ASN A 248 -4.46 -23.81 20.64
CA ASN A 248 -4.91 -22.48 20.22
C ASN A 248 -6.44 -22.44 20.16
N PRO A 249 -7.13 -21.83 21.13
CA PRO A 249 -8.58 -21.70 21.10
C PRO A 249 -9.00 -20.72 19.99
N TYR A 250 -10.13 -20.98 19.35
CA TYR A 250 -10.76 -20.07 18.40
C TYR A 250 -12.27 -20.00 18.62
N ALA A 251 -12.84 -18.82 18.43
CA ALA A 251 -14.27 -18.60 18.58
C ALA A 251 -15.02 -19.10 17.35
N ILE A 252 -16.08 -19.88 17.57
CA ILE A 252 -17.09 -20.20 16.56
C ILE A 252 -18.21 -19.20 16.79
N LEU A 253 -18.31 -18.20 15.91
CA LEU A 253 -19.23 -17.09 16.05
C LEU A 253 -20.46 -17.29 15.15
N GLU A 254 -21.60 -16.77 15.59
CA GLU A 254 -22.73 -16.55 14.69
C GLU A 254 -22.30 -15.57 13.57
N PRO A 255 -22.62 -15.83 12.28
CA PRO A 255 -22.21 -14.95 11.19
C PRO A 255 -22.70 -13.51 11.40
N VAL A 256 -21.77 -12.56 11.28
CA VAL A 256 -22.03 -11.11 11.35
C VAL A 256 -21.22 -10.41 10.26
N GLN A 257 -21.76 -9.34 9.69
CA GLN A 257 -20.98 -8.48 8.78
C GLN A 257 -20.15 -7.50 9.60
N VAL A 258 -18.84 -7.51 9.35
CA VAL A 258 -17.85 -6.60 9.93
C VAL A 258 -16.95 -6.08 8.83
#